data_AF-A0A7W3MXQ8-F1
#
_entry.id   AF-A0A7W3MXQ8-F1
#
_cell.length_a   1.000
_cell.length_b   1.000
_cell.length_c   1.000
_cell.angle_alpha   90.00
_cell.angle_beta   90.00
_cell.angle_gamma   90.00
#
_symmetry.space_group_name_H-M   'P 1'
#
loop_
_entity.id
_entity.type
_entity.pdbx_description
1 polymer ?
#
loop_
_entity_poly.entity_id
_entity_poly.type
_entity_poly.pdbx_seq_one_letter_code
_entity_poly.pdbx_strand_id
1 'polypeptide(L)'
;MLGALLDTNFDHLVTPKLIRLWYVIALLLITLQCAGFLFTGLWVVTWDNGWAWGVIMVVASPLVWLFEALMVRILMEAVVVRFKGVEHLRVIKDKI
;
A
#
# COMPACT_ATOMS: atom_id res chain seq x y z
N MET A 1 11.35 -11.76 -14.52
CA MET A 1 10.70 -10.94 -13.47
C MET A 1 11.70 -10.45 -12.43
N LEU A 2 12.55 -11.31 -11.86
CA LEU A 2 13.65 -10.88 -10.95
C LEU A 2 14.68 -9.93 -11.60
N GLY A 3 15.00 -10.14 -12.88
CA GLY A 3 15.94 -9.26 -13.60
C GLY A 3 15.49 -7.79 -13.69
N ALA A 4 14.18 -7.52 -13.75
CA ALA A 4 13.65 -6.14 -13.79
C ALA A 4 13.56 -5.47 -12.40
N LEU A 5 13.72 -6.24 -11.32
CA LEU A 5 13.82 -5.70 -9.94
C LEU A 5 15.27 -5.31 -9.59
N LEU A 6 16.26 -5.90 -10.27
CA LEU A 6 17.69 -5.62 -10.10
C LEU A 6 18.26 -4.75 -11.23
N ASP A 7 17.44 -4.38 -12.21
CA ASP A 7 17.82 -3.47 -13.28
C ASP A 7 17.78 -2.04 -12.75
N THR A 8 18.96 -1.48 -12.44
CA THR A 8 19.15 -0.08 -12.07
C THR A 8 19.21 0.84 -13.29
N ASN A 9 19.17 0.27 -14.51
CA ASN A 9 19.06 1.03 -15.75
C ASN A 9 17.57 1.32 -16.00
N PHE A 10 17.12 2.49 -15.57
CA PHE A 10 15.77 3.02 -15.83
C PHE A 10 15.53 3.38 -17.32
N ASP A 11 16.12 2.66 -18.27
CA ASP A 11 16.07 2.97 -19.71
C ASP A 11 14.72 2.60 -20.35
N HIS A 12 13.94 1.72 -19.73
CA HIS A 12 12.57 1.40 -20.15
C HIS A 12 11.57 1.77 -19.05
N LEU A 13 10.45 2.42 -19.41
CA LEU A 13 9.33 2.73 -18.50
C LEU A 13 8.67 1.45 -17.96
N VAL A 14 9.31 0.77 -16.99
CA VAL A 14 8.71 -0.31 -16.19
C VAL A 14 7.79 0.26 -15.10
N THR A 15 7.78 1.59 -14.95
CA THR A 15 7.15 2.37 -13.90
C THR A 15 5.69 2.01 -13.60
N PRO A 16 4.78 1.82 -14.59
CA PRO A 16 3.39 1.49 -14.29
C PRO A 16 3.20 0.09 -13.69
N LYS A 17 3.98 -0.89 -14.16
CA LYS A 17 3.94 -2.27 -13.66
C LYS A 17 4.54 -2.36 -12.25
N LEU A 18 5.60 -1.60 -12.00
CA LEU A 18 6.24 -1.52 -10.68
C LEU A 18 5.32 -0.89 -9.63
N ILE A 19 4.62 0.21 -9.97
CA ILE A 19 3.65 0.84 -9.06
C ILE A 19 2.51 -0.13 -8.69
N ARG A 20 2.00 -0.89 -9.67
CA ARG A 20 0.96 -1.88 -9.42
C ARG A 20 1.46 -3.01 -8.49
N LEU A 21 2.68 -3.49 -8.70
CA LEU A 21 3.29 -4.49 -7.83
C LEU A 21 3.43 -3.96 -6.39
N TRP A 22 3.93 -2.73 -6.24
CA TRP A 22 4.05 -2.07 -4.93
C TRP A 22 2.71 -1.89 -4.24
N TYR A 23 1.67 -1.50 -4.97
CA TYR A 23 0.33 -1.40 -4.41
C TYR A 23 -0.16 -2.75 -3.84
N VAL A 24 0.02 -3.84 -4.59
CA VAL A 24 -0.39 -5.18 -4.14
C VAL A 24 0.40 -5.61 -2.91
N ILE A 25 1.72 -5.40 -2.90
CA ILE A 25 2.58 -5.73 -1.75
C ILE A 25 2.17 -4.91 -0.53
N ALA A 26 1.98 -3.60 -0.68
CA ALA A 26 1.57 -2.73 0.41
C ALA A 26 0.21 -3.16 0.99
N LEU A 27 -0.78 -3.43 0.14
CA LEU A 27 -2.10 -3.88 0.57
C LEU A 27 -2.04 -5.23 1.30
N LEU A 28 -1.19 -6.15 0.82
CA LEU A 28 -0.97 -7.44 1.46
C LEU A 28 -0.36 -7.28 2.85
N LEU A 29 0.67 -6.44 2.99
CA LEU A 29 1.32 -6.17 4.28
C LEU A 29 0.36 -5.50 5.28
N ILE A 30 -0.40 -4.48 4.84
CA ILE A 30 -1.43 -3.81 5.66
C ILE A 30 -2.47 -4.83 6.14
N THR A 31 -2.93 -5.70 5.23
CA THR A 31 -3.92 -6.74 5.57
C THR A 31 -3.36 -7.74 6.57
N LEU A 32 -2.12 -8.19 6.38
CA LEU A 32 -1.47 -9.12 7.29
C LEU A 32 -1.24 -8.51 8.67
N GLN A 33 -0.80 -7.26 8.73
CA GLN A 33 -0.63 -6.50 9.96
C GLN A 33 -1.96 -6.34 10.71
N CYS A 34 -3.02 -5.88 10.03
CA CYS A 34 -4.32 -5.69 10.66
C CYS A 34 -4.97 -7.01 11.08
N ALA A 35 -4.79 -8.08 10.29
CA ALA A 35 -5.20 -9.43 10.69
C ALA A 35 -4.46 -9.88 11.95
N GLY A 36 -3.14 -9.65 12.01
CA GLY A 36 -2.34 -9.88 13.21
C GLY A 36 -2.92 -9.15 14.43
N PHE A 37 -3.19 -7.85 14.30
CA PHE A 37 -3.80 -7.05 15.37
C PHE A 37 -5.20 -7.53 15.76
N LEU A 38 -6.01 -7.97 14.80
CA LEU A 38 -7.33 -8.51 15.05
C LEU A 38 -7.24 -9.81 15.87
N PHE A 39 -6.38 -10.75 15.47
CA PHE A 39 -6.17 -12.00 16.19
C PHE A 39 -5.59 -11.77 17.60
N THR A 40 -4.63 -10.86 17.74
CA THR A 40 -4.11 -10.49 19.07
C THR A 40 -5.19 -9.83 19.92
N GLY A 41 -6.01 -8.96 19.33
CA GLY A 41 -7.12 -8.32 20.01
C GLY A 41 -8.12 -9.34 20.53
N LEU A 42 -8.54 -10.29 19.68
CA LEU A 42 -9.45 -11.38 20.05
C LEU A 42 -8.89 -12.24 21.18
N TRP A 43 -7.58 -12.50 21.20
CA TRP A 43 -6.94 -13.23 22.30
C TRP A 43 -6.93 -12.41 23.59
N VAL A 44 -6.62 -11.12 23.53
CA VAL A 44 -6.60 -10.23 24.71
C VAL A 44 -7.99 -10.02 25.30
N VAL A 45 -9.07 -10.11 24.50
CA VAL A 45 -10.45 -10.07 25.01
C VAL A 45 -10.72 -11.17 26.04
N THR A 46 -10.03 -12.31 25.97
CA THR A 46 -10.24 -13.42 26.91
C THR A 46 -9.52 -13.23 28.26
N TRP A 47 -8.84 -12.10 28.48
CA TRP A 47 -8.09 -11.84 29.72
C TRP A 47 -8.92 -11.08 30.75
N ASP A 48 -8.88 -11.51 32.01
CA ASP A 48 -9.68 -10.92 33.10
C ASP A 48 -9.42 -9.41 33.32
N ASN A 49 -8.16 -8.96 33.19
CA ASN A 49 -7.77 -7.57 33.46
C ASN A 49 -7.31 -6.80 32.21
N GLY A 50 -7.52 -7.36 31.01
CA GLY A 50 -7.07 -6.80 29.73
C GLY A 50 -8.15 -6.75 28.64
N TRP A 51 -9.34 -7.29 28.91
CA TRP A 51 -10.37 -7.48 27.90
C TRP A 51 -10.77 -6.20 27.16
N ALA A 52 -10.83 -5.06 27.85
CA ALA A 52 -11.21 -3.78 27.26
C ALA A 52 -10.22 -3.34 26.17
N TRP A 53 -8.92 -3.59 26.36
CA TRP A 53 -7.90 -3.35 25.34
C TRP A 53 -8.07 -4.24 24.12
N GLY A 54 -8.43 -5.51 24.34
CA GLY A 54 -8.75 -6.44 23.27
C GLY A 54 -9.92 -5.95 22.42
N VAL A 55 -11.00 -5.49 23.06
CA VAL A 55 -12.18 -4.94 22.38
C VAL A 55 -11.80 -3.70 21.56
N ILE A 56 -11.04 -2.77 22.13
CA ILE A 56 -10.57 -1.58 21.42
C ILE A 56 -9.75 -1.98 20.19
N MET A 57 -8.81 -2.92 20.32
CA MET A 57 -8.00 -3.39 19.19
C MET A 57 -8.84 -4.03 18.09
N VAL A 58 -9.81 -4.89 18.44
CA VAL A 58 -10.68 -5.56 17.46
C VAL A 58 -11.54 -4.56 16.70
N VAL A 59 -12.09 -3.55 17.39
CA VAL A 59 -12.92 -2.52 16.76
C VAL A 59 -12.08 -1.53 15.95
N ALA A 60 -10.88 -1.18 16.43
CA ALA A 60 -9.99 -0.26 15.73
C ALA A 60 -9.33 -0.89 14.50
N SER A 61 -9.02 -2.19 14.52
CA SER A 61 -8.35 -2.90 13.42
C SER A 61 -9.01 -2.68 12.04
N PRO A 62 -10.32 -2.88 11.83
CA PRO A 62 -10.95 -2.64 10.52
C PRO A 62 -10.94 -1.16 10.12
N LEU A 63 -11.00 -0.22 11.07
CA LEU A 63 -10.91 1.21 10.80
C LEU A 63 -9.51 1.61 10.35
N VAL A 64 -8.48 1.09 11.04
CA VAL A 64 -7.07 1.29 10.68
C VAL A 64 -6.77 0.68 9.32
N TRP A 65 -7.21 -0.55 9.06
CA TRP A 65 -7.04 -1.21 7.77
C TRP A 65 -7.63 -0.38 6.62
N LEU A 66 -8.86 0.11 6.79
CA LEU A 66 -9.53 0.92 5.79
C LEU A 66 -8.77 2.23 5.54
N PHE A 67 -8.35 2.90 6.60
CA PHE A 67 -7.60 4.14 6.52
C PHE A 67 -6.26 3.95 5.80
N GLU A 68 -5.48 2.94 6.17
CA GLU A 68 -4.19 2.63 5.54
C GLU A 68 -4.34 2.23 4.07
N ALA A 69 -5.35 1.40 3.76
CA ALA A 69 -5.64 0.98 2.39
C ALA A 69 -6.03 2.17 1.49
N LEU A 70 -6.83 3.11 2.01
CA LEU A 70 -7.18 4.34 1.31
C LEU A 70 -5.98 5.26 1.13
N MET A 71 -5.14 5.42 2.16
CA MET A 71 -3.95 6.25 2.10
C MET A 71 -2.96 5.74 1.04
N VAL A 72 -2.70 4.43 1.01
CA VAL A 72 -1.86 3.81 -0.02
C VAL A 72 -2.46 3.98 -1.41
N ARG A 73 -3.79 3.86 -1.55
CA ARG A 73 -4.46 4.09 -2.83
C ARG A 73 -4.25 5.52 -3.33
N ILE A 74 -4.52 6.52 -2.49
CA ILE A 74 -4.35 7.94 -2.84
C ILE A 74 -2.89 8.23 -3.21
N LEU A 75 -1.93 7.67 -2.44
CA LEU A 75 -0.51 7.85 -2.70
C LEU A 75 -0.10 7.24 -4.05
N MET A 76 -0.54 6.02 -4.35
CA MET A 76 -0.24 5.36 -5.62
C MET A 76 -0.88 6.10 -6.80
N GLU A 77 -2.11 6.59 -6.66
CA GLU A 77 -2.77 7.43 -7.66
C GLU A 77 -1.97 8.72 -7.92
N ALA A 78 -1.50 9.40 -6.86
CA ALA A 78 -0.67 10.59 -6.98
C ALA A 78 0.66 10.31 -7.70
N VAL A 79 1.31 9.18 -7.39
CA VAL A 79 2.54 8.75 -8.07
C VAL A 79 2.29 8.49 -9.55
N VAL A 80 1.21 7.78 -9.92
CA VAL A 80 0.85 7.53 -11.32
C VAL A 80 0.58 8.84 -12.07
N VAL A 81 -0.12 9.79 -11.45
CA VAL A 81 -0.40 11.10 -12.07
C VAL A 81 0.89 11.87 -12.37
N ARG A 82 1.86 11.85 -11.46
CA ARG A 82 3.16 12.49 -11.69
C ARG A 82 3.89 11.89 -12.90
N PHE A 83 3.89 10.57 -13.05
CA PHE A 83 4.51 9.92 -14.20
C PHE A 83 3.80 10.25 -15.52
N LYS A 84 2.46 10.21 -15.53
CA LYS A 84 1.68 10.60 -16.72
C LYS A 84 1.93 12.05 -17.13
N GLY A 85 2.08 12.97 -16.16
CA GLY A 85 2.37 14.38 -16.44
C GLY A 85 3.72 14.59 -17.14
N VAL A 86 4.77 13.89 -16.68
CA VAL A 86 6.11 13.98 -17.29
C VAL A 86 6.11 13.41 -18.72
N GLU A 87 5.41 12.30 -18.94
CA GLU A 87 5.32 11.68 -20.26
C GLU A 87 4.59 12.57 -21.27
N HIS A 88 3.52 13.25 -20.85
CA HIS A 88 2.79 14.17 -21.73
C HIS A 88 3.64 15.36 -22.19
N LEU A 89 4.48 15.92 -21.30
CA LEU A 89 5.42 17.00 -21.63
C LEU A 89 6.49 16.55 -22.64
N ARG A 90 6.96 15.30 -22.54
CA ARG A 90 7.93 14.74 -23.49
C ARG A 90 7.35 14.64 -24.91
N VAL A 91 6.09 14.20 -25.04
CA VAL A 91 5.40 14.11 -26.33
C VAL A 91 5.20 15.48 -26.99
N ILE A 92 4.98 16.53 -26.21
CA ILE A 92 4.87 17.91 -26.74
C ILE A 92 6.23 18.40 -27.23
N LYS A 93 7.30 18.16 -26.47
CA LYS A 93 8.67 18.53 -26.85
C LYS A 93 9.12 17.85 -28.15
N ASP A 94 8.79 16.58 -28.35
CA ASP A 94 9.17 15.85 -29.59
C ASP A 94 8.39 16.32 -30.84
N LYS A 95 7.32 17.11 -30.68
CA LYS A 95 6.51 17.64 -31.79
C LYS A 95 6.89 19.07 -32.22
N ILE A 96 7.74 19.77 -31.46
CA ILE A 96 8.18 21.15 -31.72
C ILE A 96 9.61 21.09 -32.26
#